data_AF-A0A3S1AFQ0-F1
#
_entry.id   AF-A0A3S1AFQ0-F1
#
_cell.length_a   1.000
_cell.length_b   1.000
_cell.length_c   1.000
_cell.angle_alpha   90.00
_cell.angle_beta   90.00
_cell.angle_gamma   90.00
#
_symmetry.space_group_name_H-M   'P 1'
#
loop_
_entity.id
_entity.type
_entity.pdbx_description
1 polymer ?
#
loop_
_entity_poly.entity_id
_entity_poly.type
_entity_poly.pdbx_seq_one_letter_code
_entity_poly.pdbx_strand_id
1 'polypeptide(L)'
;MLKLGDKIIVVGDRYEQNLPVGEYGYIIAYDRNTDSVFEYIVRVPQVNRQFYVSAEDVELEETLLSLEADRIEREALIDYALATRNEELFRRIMNGDKEVPQESEKEVQSREDFIRQVNLKAWI
;
A
#
# COMPACT_ATOMS: atom_id res chain seq x y z
N MET A 1 16.64 -6.27 -1.60
CA MET A 1 17.65 -5.43 -2.27
C MET A 1 17.26 -5.29 -3.72
N LEU A 2 17.20 -4.05 -4.19
CA LEU A 2 16.89 -3.72 -5.57
C LEU A 2 18.08 -4.06 -6.48
N LYS A 3 17.82 -4.36 -7.75
CA LYS A 3 18.82 -4.80 -8.73
C LYS A 3 19.19 -3.68 -9.70
N LEU A 4 20.37 -3.80 -10.30
CA LEU A 4 20.78 -2.94 -11.41
C LEU A 4 19.79 -3.08 -12.57
N GLY A 5 19.34 -1.94 -13.09
CA GLY A 5 18.35 -1.87 -14.17
C GLY A 5 16.90 -1.90 -13.71
N ASP A 6 16.62 -2.12 -12.42
CA ASP A 6 15.24 -2.08 -11.92
C ASP A 6 14.63 -0.69 -12.12
N LYS A 7 13.38 -0.69 -12.57
CA LYS A 7 12.55 0.52 -12.70
C LYS A 7 11.92 0.82 -11.35
N ILE A 8 12.23 1.99 -10.81
CA ILE A 8 11.77 2.43 -9.51
C ILE A 8 10.96 3.72 -9.64
N ILE A 9 10.18 4.03 -8.60
CA ILE A 9 9.55 5.33 -8.39
C ILE A 9 10.19 5.95 -7.15
N VAL A 10 10.49 7.25 -7.24
CA VAL A 10 10.92 8.03 -6.07
C VAL A 10 9.70 8.31 -5.20
N VAL A 11 9.70 7.81 -3.97
CA VAL A 11 8.56 7.95 -3.03
C VAL A 11 8.81 9.01 -1.96
N GLY A 12 10.05 9.43 -1.75
CA GLY A 12 10.43 10.39 -0.72
C GLY A 12 11.67 11.21 -1.05
N ASP A 13 11.93 12.22 -0.22
CA ASP A 13 13.18 12.99 -0.22
C ASP A 13 13.62 13.27 1.21
N ARG A 14 13.93 12.20 1.96
CA ARG A 14 14.26 12.29 3.38
C ARG A 14 15.47 13.17 3.69
N TYR A 15 16.40 13.27 2.73
CA TYR A 15 17.65 14.01 2.87
C TYR A 15 17.65 15.36 2.12
N GLU A 16 16.49 15.81 1.65
CA GLU A 16 16.32 17.12 0.98
C GLU A 16 17.29 17.35 -0.19
N GLN A 17 17.53 16.32 -1.01
CA GLN A 17 18.40 16.39 -2.18
C GLN A 17 17.71 17.01 -3.40
N ASN A 18 16.45 17.44 -3.24
CA ASN A 18 15.52 17.81 -4.31
C ASN A 18 15.27 16.63 -5.25
N LEU A 19 14.94 15.47 -4.67
CA LEU A 19 14.54 14.31 -5.45
C LEU A 19 13.18 14.58 -6.14
N PRO A 20 13.02 14.18 -7.41
CA PRO A 20 11.76 14.32 -8.12
C PRO A 20 10.78 13.23 -7.64
N VAL A 21 10.09 13.48 -6.53
CA VAL A 21 9.12 12.55 -5.94
C VAL A 21 7.94 12.31 -6.91
N GLY A 22 7.54 11.04 -7.04
CA GLY A 22 6.52 10.55 -7.96
C GLY A 22 7.05 10.21 -9.35
N GLU A 23 8.32 10.48 -9.63
CA GLU A 23 8.91 10.25 -10.94
C GLU A 23 9.69 8.94 -11.01
N TYR A 24 9.83 8.43 -12.24
CA TYR A 24 10.51 7.18 -12.49
C TYR A 24 12.02 7.34 -12.56
N GLY A 25 12.71 6.34 -12.00
CA GLY A 25 14.15 6.20 -12.07
C GLY A 25 14.57 4.78 -12.41
N TYR A 26 15.86 4.64 -12.73
CA TYR A 26 16.51 3.35 -12.92
C TYR A 26 17.76 3.25 -12.06
N ILE A 27 17.94 2.11 -11.40
CA ILE A 27 19.15 1.85 -10.60
C ILE A 27 20.31 1.59 -11.55
N ILE A 28 21.35 2.42 -11.47
CA ILE A 28 22.53 2.34 -12.34
C ILE A 28 23.78 1.87 -11.61
N ALA A 29 23.83 2.01 -10.29
CA ALA A 29 24.94 1.55 -9.46
C ALA A 29 24.51 1.38 -7.99
N TYR A 30 25.35 0.69 -7.23
CA TYR A 30 25.28 0.64 -5.77
C TYR A 30 26.39 1.51 -5.19
N ASP A 31 26.11 2.19 -4.09
CA ASP A 31 27.17 2.76 -3.27
C ASP A 31 27.89 1.63 -2.52
N ARG A 32 29.22 1.72 -2.44
CA ARG A 32 30.07 0.75 -1.70
C ARG A 32 30.59 1.34 -0.40
N ASN A 33 30.30 2.60 -0.13
CA ASN A 33 30.73 3.26 1.09
C ASN A 33 29.86 2.81 2.27
N THR A 34 30.46 2.06 3.20
CA THR A 34 29.79 1.55 4.40
C THR A 34 29.32 2.66 5.35
N ASP A 35 29.94 3.84 5.27
CA ASP A 35 29.57 5.02 6.08
C ASP A 35 28.50 5.89 5.40
N SER A 36 28.06 5.52 4.19
CA SER A 36 27.01 6.21 3.45
C SER A 36 25.63 5.73 3.88
N VAL A 37 24.71 6.69 4.00
CA VAL A 37 23.27 6.43 4.17
C VAL A 37 22.55 6.17 2.85
N PHE A 38 23.26 6.23 1.73
CA PHE A 38 22.70 5.98 0.40
C PHE A 38 23.17 4.62 -0.10
N GLU A 39 22.23 3.76 -0.50
CA GLU A 39 22.55 2.44 -1.03
C GLU A 39 22.60 2.41 -2.57
N TYR A 40 21.83 3.27 -3.23
CA TYR A 40 21.63 3.22 -4.67
C TYR A 40 21.98 4.53 -5.36
N ILE A 41 22.52 4.42 -6.58
CA ILE A 41 22.61 5.54 -7.52
C ILE A 41 21.53 5.33 -8.57
N VAL A 42 20.63 6.30 -8.67
CA VAL A 42 19.48 6.26 -9.57
C VAL A 42 19.60 7.33 -10.64
N ARG A 43 19.25 6.95 -11.88
CA ARG A 43 19.12 7.86 -13.01
C ARG A 43 17.65 8.19 -13.23
N VAL A 44 17.29 9.47 -13.14
CA VAL A 44 15.93 9.95 -13.42
C VAL A 44 15.88 10.58 -14.82
N PRO A 45 15.26 9.94 -15.83
CA PRO A 45 15.27 10.42 -17.21
C PRO A 45 14.67 11.81 -17.38
N GLN A 46 13.55 12.09 -16.69
CA GLN A 46 12.79 13.34 -16.81
C GLN A 46 13.63 14.59 -16.53
N VAL A 47 14.45 14.57 -15.47
CA VAL A 47 15.35 15.68 -15.11
C VAL A 47 16.76 15.51 -15.66
N ASN A 48 17.02 14.45 -16.43
CA ASN A 48 18.32 14.12 -16.99
C ASN A 48 19.49 14.11 -15.98
N ARG A 49 19.22 13.82 -14.70
CA ARG A 49 20.20 13.81 -13.59
C ARG A 49 20.33 12.44 -12.91
N GLN A 50 21.43 12.25 -12.19
CA GLN A 50 21.69 11.12 -11.28
C GLN A 50 21.58 11.58 -9.83
N PHE A 51 21.07 10.70 -8.97
CA PHE A 51 20.90 10.96 -7.54
C PHE A 51 21.39 9.77 -6.73
N TYR A 52 21.90 10.06 -5.53
CA TYR A 52 22.15 9.06 -4.50
C TYR A 52 20.90 8.97 -3.65
N VAL A 53 20.33 7.78 -3.51
CA VAL A 53 19.05 7.59 -2.85
C VAL A 53 19.17 6.50 -1.80
N SER A 54 18.45 6.69 -0.70
CA SER A 54 18.29 5.66 0.30
C SER A 54 17.30 4.60 -0.19
N ALA A 55 17.35 3.40 0.37
CA ALA A 55 16.36 2.35 0.11
C ALA A 55 14.94 2.74 0.55
N GLU A 56 14.80 3.69 1.49
CA GLU A 56 13.50 4.18 1.98
C GLU A 56 12.84 5.18 1.02
N ASP A 57 13.63 5.88 0.21
CA ASP A 57 13.14 6.94 -0.69
C ASP A 57 12.75 6.41 -2.09
N VAL A 58 12.94 5.12 -2.37
CA VAL A 58 12.61 4.48 -3.66
C VAL A 58 11.89 3.16 -3.50
N GLU A 59 10.93 2.90 -4.39
CA GLU A 59 10.17 1.65 -4.43
C GLU A 59 10.08 1.10 -5.85
N LEU A 60 9.91 -0.23 -5.98
CA LEU A 60 9.63 -0.85 -7.28
C LEU A 60 8.23 -0.46 -7.75
N GLU A 61 8.10 -0.11 -9.03
CA GLU A 61 6.80 0.16 -9.63
C GLU A 61 5.85 -1.03 -9.49
N GLU A 62 6.35 -2.25 -9.68
CA GLU A 62 5.56 -3.48 -9.54
C GLU A 62 4.98 -3.65 -8.13
N THR A 63 5.76 -3.33 -7.10
CA THR A 63 5.31 -3.39 -5.70
C THR A 63 4.18 -2.39 -5.47
N LEU A 64 4.35 -1.14 -5.93
CA LEU A 64 3.33 -0.11 -5.79
C LEU A 64 2.03 -0.48 -6.51
N LEU A 65 2.12 -1.02 -7.73
CA LEU A 65 0.98 -1.47 -8.48
C LEU A 65 0.25 -2.65 -7.81
N SER A 66 0.99 -3.59 -7.23
CA SER A 66 0.40 -4.71 -6.49
C SER A 66 -0.35 -4.23 -5.25
N LEU A 67 0.23 -3.31 -4.47
CA LEU A 67 -0.42 -2.75 -3.29
C LEU A 67 -1.69 -1.98 -3.65
N GLU A 68 -1.65 -1.20 -4.73
CA GLU A 68 -2.81 -0.47 -5.21
C GLU A 68 -3.90 -1.42 -5.73
N ALA A 69 -3.52 -2.47 -6.46
CA ALA A 69 -4.46 -3.50 -6.92
C ALA A 69 -5.14 -4.21 -5.74
N ASP A 70 -4.38 -4.62 -4.71
CA ASP A 70 -4.90 -5.27 -3.51
C ASP A 70 -5.86 -4.36 -2.73
N ARG A 71 -5.60 -3.05 -2.74
CA ARG A 71 -6.45 -2.05 -2.10
C ARG A 71 -7.77 -1.90 -2.87
N ILE A 72 -7.69 -1.69 -4.18
CA ILE A 72 -8.86 -1.55 -5.05
C ILE A 72 -9.72 -2.82 -5.02
N GLU A 73 -9.10 -4.00 -5.03
CA GLU A 73 -9.80 -5.27 -4.91
C GLU A 73 -10.59 -5.34 -3.60
N ARG A 74 -9.96 -5.01 -2.46
CA ARG A 74 -10.64 -4.99 -1.17
C ARG A 74 -11.81 -4.01 -1.13
N GLU A 75 -11.62 -2.79 -1.64
CA GLU A 75 -12.68 -1.78 -1.72
C GLU A 75 -13.86 -2.29 -2.57
N ALA A 76 -13.57 -2.85 -3.75
CA ALA A 76 -14.60 -3.40 -4.64
C ALA A 76 -15.37 -4.58 -4.03
N LEU A 77 -14.67 -5.46 -3.30
CA LEU A 77 -15.31 -6.59 -2.63
C LEU A 77 -16.18 -6.14 -1.45
N ILE A 78 -15.78 -5.09 -0.72
CA ILE A 78 -16.61 -4.48 0.33
C ILE A 78 -17.89 -3.90 -0.27
N ASP A 79 -17.78 -3.13 -1.36
CA ASP A 79 -18.93 -2.54 -2.04
C ASP A 79 -19.89 -3.62 -2.56
N TYR A 80 -19.34 -4.68 -3.15
CA TYR A 80 -20.12 -5.85 -3.56
C TYR A 80 -20.84 -6.49 -2.38
N ALA A 81 -20.13 -6.76 -1.27
CA ALA A 81 -20.71 -7.37 -0.09
C ALA A 81 -21.85 -6.53 0.50
N LEU A 82 -21.70 -5.21 0.53
CA LEU A 82 -22.75 -4.28 0.98
C LEU A 82 -23.95 -4.27 0.01
N ALA A 83 -23.71 -4.23 -1.30
CA ALA A 83 -24.77 -4.26 -2.31
C ALA A 83 -25.58 -5.56 -2.28
N THR A 84 -24.92 -6.70 -2.07
CA THR A 84 -25.57 -8.02 -1.98
C THR A 84 -26.02 -8.38 -0.57
N ARG A 85 -25.73 -7.56 0.44
CA ARG A 85 -25.94 -7.85 1.87
C ARG A 85 -25.30 -9.17 2.33
N ASN A 86 -24.11 -9.44 1.80
CA ASN A 86 -23.33 -10.62 2.17
C ASN A 86 -22.47 -10.29 3.41
N GLU A 87 -23.05 -10.48 4.59
CA GLU A 87 -22.38 -10.17 5.87
C GLU A 87 -21.12 -11.01 6.12
N GLU A 88 -21.12 -12.26 5.66
CA GLU A 88 -19.98 -13.17 5.82
C GLU A 88 -18.77 -12.65 5.06
N LEU A 89 -18.96 -12.28 3.78
CA LEU A 89 -17.92 -11.72 2.93
C LEU A 89 -17.40 -10.40 3.50
N PHE A 90 -18.29 -9.51 3.95
CA PHE A 90 -17.92 -8.24 4.56
C PHE A 90 -17.04 -8.43 5.80
N ARG A 91 -17.47 -9.30 6.73
CA ARG A 91 -16.70 -9.58 7.96
C ARG A 91 -15.35 -10.20 7.66
N ARG A 92 -15.26 -11.09 6.68
CA ARG A 92 -14.00 -11.71 6.26
C ARG A 92 -13.00 -10.69 5.72
N ILE A 93 -13.43 -9.79 4.84
CA ILE A 93 -12.53 -8.78 4.26
C ILE A 93 -12.07 -7.77 5.32
N MET A 94 -12.96 -7.37 6.23
CA MET A 94 -12.64 -6.40 7.29
C MET A 94 -11.69 -6.98 8.36
N ASN A 95 -11.82 -8.26 8.71
CA ASN A 95 -11.00 -8.89 9.74
C ASN A 95 -9.68 -9.49 9.20
N GLY A 96 -9.52 -9.52 7.88
CA GLY A 96 -8.49 -10.31 7.19
C GLY A 96 -8.78 -11.81 7.27
N ASP A 97 -7.98 -12.65 6.60
CA ASP A 97 -8.09 -14.13 6.62
C ASP A 97 -7.82 -14.77 8.01
N LYS A 98 -8.00 -14.03 9.11
CA LYS A 98 -8.14 -14.63 10.43
C LYS A 98 -9.46 -15.40 10.44
N GLU A 99 -9.36 -16.70 10.71
CA GLU A 99 -10.52 -17.57 10.90
C GLU A 99 -11.52 -16.90 11.82
N VAL A 100 -12.68 -16.56 11.28
CA VAL A 100 -13.83 -16.15 12.07
C VAL A 100 -14.21 -17.38 12.89
N PRO A 101 -14.14 -17.35 14.24
CA PRO A 101 -14.68 -18.45 15.01
C PRO A 101 -16.14 -18.63 14.59
N GLN A 102 -16.54 -19.85 14.24
CA GLN A 102 -17.95 -20.19 14.08
C GLN A 102 -18.64 -19.97 15.43
N GLU A 103 -19.07 -18.74 15.71
CA GLU A 103 -20.05 -18.49 16.75
C GLU A 103 -21.41 -18.93 16.20
N SER A 104 -21.86 -20.03 16.76
CA SER A 104 -23.16 -20.65 16.62
C SER A 104 -24.29 -19.63 16.72
N GLU A 105 -25.24 -19.76 15.79
CA GLU A 105 -26.58 -19.18 15.75
C GLU A 105 -27.05 -18.55 17.08
N LYS A 106 -26.97 -17.23 17.20
CA LYS A 106 -27.80 -16.49 18.16
C LYS A 106 -28.34 -15.20 17.54
N GLU A 107 -29.65 -15.26 17.30
CA GLU A 107 -30.63 -14.19 17.17
C GLU A 107 -30.37 -13.14 16.09
N VAL A 108 -31.24 -13.18 15.07
CA VAL A 108 -31.40 -12.18 14.01
C VAL A 108 -31.57 -10.79 14.64
N GLN A 109 -30.46 -10.05 14.75
CA GLN A 109 -30.51 -8.63 15.07
C GLN A 109 -31.25 -7.88 13.96
N SER A 110 -32.18 -7.01 14.36
CA SER A 110 -33.03 -6.32 13.41
C SER A 110 -32.24 -5.26 12.63
N ARG A 111 -32.65 -5.04 11.37
CA ARG A 111 -32.15 -4.05 10.39
C ARG A 111 -31.78 -2.68 10.98
N GLU A 112 -32.49 -2.22 12.01
CA GLU A 112 -32.30 -0.90 12.61
C GLU A 112 -31.15 -0.85 13.61
N ASP A 113 -30.86 -1.98 14.27
CA ASP A 113 -29.80 -2.07 15.29
C ASP A 113 -28.42 -2.09 14.65
N PHE A 114 -28.27 -2.77 13.51
CA PHE A 114 -27.03 -2.81 12.74
C PHE A 114 -26.62 -1.41 12.20
N ILE A 115 -27.56 -0.69 11.59
CA ILE A 115 -27.29 0.66 11.03
C ILE A 115 -26.93 1.65 12.14
N ARG A 116 -27.58 1.56 13.31
CA ARG A 116 -27.24 2.42 14.47
C ARG A 116 -25.85 2.11 15.00
N GLN A 117 -25.46 0.84 15.12
CA GLN A 117 -24.17 0.45 15.68
C GLN A 117 -22.97 0.89 14.82
N VAL A 118 -23.12 0.89 13.49
CA VAL A 118 -22.06 1.35 12.56
C VAL A 118 -21.91 2.88 12.60
N ASN A 119 -23.01 3.64 12.59
CA ASN A 119 -22.96 5.10 12.68
C ASN A 119 -22.43 5.62 14.04
N LEU A 120 -22.67 4.89 15.13
CA LEU A 120 -22.17 5.25 16.47
C LEU A 120 -20.65 5.10 16.62
N LYS A 121 -19.99 4.28 15.79
CA LYS A 121 -18.53 4.08 15.83
C LYS A 121 -17.75 4.96 14.84
N ALA A 122 -18.42 5.69 13.96
CA ALA A 122 -17.79 6.57 12.97
C ALA A 122 -17.46 7.98 13.51
N TRP A 123 -17.65 8.22 14.82
CA TRP A 123 -17.20 9.42 15.52
C TRP A 123 -16.32 9.01 16.71
N ILE A 124 -15.00 9.04 16.49
CA ILE A 124 -13.90 9.39 17.41
C ILE A 124 -12.60 9.35 16.59
#